data_AF-A0A4Y1WVI1-F1
#
_entry.id   AF-A0A4Y1WVI1-F1
#
_cell.length_a   1.000
_cell.length_b   1.000
_cell.length_c   1.000
_cell.angle_alpha   90.00
_cell.angle_beta   90.00
_cell.angle_gamma   90.00
#
_symmetry.space_group_name_H-M   'P 1'
#
loop_
_entity.id
_entity.type
_entity.pdbx_description
1 polymer ?
#
loop_
_entity_poly.entity_id
_entity_poly.type
_entity_poly.pdbx_seq_one_letter_code
_entity_poly.pdbx_strand_id
1 'polypeptide(L)'
;MGTVKDTIHTTELDTAYLRGRQLLEKRKYAQALYVLHDYRDRNTAIALLSLGQDREALRILEALPATATSEYLRAIACSRLGRKAEGRRHFLEACRRDERMEYRAALDPEIDELLKN
;
A
#
# COMPACT_ATOMS: atom_id res chain seq x y z
N MET A 1 -23.25 -37.55 -14.31
CA MET A 1 -23.41 -37.41 -12.84
C MET A 1 -22.03 -37.07 -12.29
N GLY A 2 -21.54 -35.83 -12.20
CA GLY A 2 -22.21 -34.58 -11.86
C GLY A 2 -21.86 -34.23 -10.41
N THR A 3 -20.63 -33.79 -10.13
CA THR A 3 -20.24 -33.15 -8.85
C THR A 3 -19.23 -32.03 -9.14
N VAL A 4 -19.77 -30.89 -9.54
CA VAL A 4 -19.05 -29.61 -9.54
C VAL A 4 -18.75 -29.30 -8.07
N LYS A 5 -17.48 -29.09 -7.73
CA LYS A 5 -17.10 -28.55 -6.42
C LYS A 5 -17.67 -27.14 -6.32
N ASP A 6 -18.71 -26.99 -5.53
CA ASP A 6 -19.37 -25.72 -5.30
C ASP A 6 -18.38 -24.64 -4.82
N THR A 7 -18.29 -23.59 -5.64
CA THR A 7 -17.55 -22.35 -5.45
C THR A 7 -18.24 -21.46 -4.41
N ILE A 8 -18.18 -21.81 -3.11
CA ILE A 8 -18.87 -21.06 -2.03
C ILE A 8 -17.90 -20.28 -1.12
N HIS A 9 -16.86 -19.64 -1.66
CA HIS A 9 -15.90 -18.87 -0.83
C HIS A 9 -15.49 -17.49 -1.36
N THR A 10 -16.28 -16.83 -2.22
CA THR A 10 -15.82 -15.57 -2.83
C THR A 10 -16.75 -14.36 -2.62
N THR A 11 -18.06 -14.55 -2.46
CA THR A 11 -19.01 -13.43 -2.49
C THR A 11 -18.96 -12.52 -1.26
N GLU A 12 -18.72 -13.06 -0.06
CA GLU A 12 -18.65 -12.28 1.18
C GLU A 12 -17.30 -11.57 1.36
N LEU A 13 -16.20 -12.24 0.98
CA LEU A 13 -14.85 -11.67 0.95
C LEU A 13 -14.77 -10.51 -0.06
N ASP A 14 -15.43 -10.61 -1.21
CA ASP A 14 -15.53 -9.48 -2.16
C ASP A 14 -16.34 -8.33 -1.57
N THR A 15 -17.44 -8.60 -0.86
CA THR A 15 -18.27 -7.54 -0.24
C THR A 15 -17.52 -6.80 0.86
N ALA A 16 -16.81 -7.53 1.73
CA ALA A 16 -15.99 -6.94 2.79
C ALA A 16 -14.84 -6.12 2.20
N TYR A 17 -14.14 -6.65 1.20
CA TYR A 17 -13.06 -5.95 0.52
C TYR A 17 -13.53 -4.67 -0.19
N LEU A 18 -14.65 -4.74 -0.92
CA LEU A 18 -15.27 -3.57 -1.55
C LEU A 18 -15.67 -2.51 -0.52
N ARG A 19 -16.22 -2.94 0.63
CA ARG A 19 -16.52 -2.04 1.75
C ARG A 19 -15.26 -1.39 2.31
N GLY A 20 -14.18 -2.15 2.50
CA GLY A 20 -12.88 -1.62 2.92
C GLY A 20 -12.36 -0.56 1.96
N ARG A 21 -12.45 -0.80 0.65
CA ARG A 21 -12.08 0.18 -0.38
C ARG A 21 -12.94 1.45 -0.34
N GLN A 22 -14.26 1.32 -0.23
CA GLN A 22 -15.15 2.48 -0.10
C GLN A 22 -14.85 3.32 1.15
N LEU A 23 -14.43 2.67 2.25
CA LEU A 23 -14.01 3.36 3.47
C LEU A 23 -12.71 4.15 3.24
N LEU A 24 -11.75 3.64 2.47
CA LEU A 24 -10.55 4.38 2.06
C LEU A 24 -10.89 5.62 1.23
N GLU A 25 -11.80 5.49 0.26
CA GLU A 25 -12.26 6.63 -0.56
C GLU A 25 -12.93 7.71 0.28
N LYS A 26 -13.67 7.30 1.31
CA LYS A 26 -14.30 8.19 2.30
C LYS A 26 -13.33 8.67 3.40
N ARG A 27 -12.03 8.38 3.28
CA ARG A 27 -10.97 8.71 4.25
C ARG A 27 -11.20 8.14 5.67
N LYS A 28 -11.99 7.07 5.78
CA LYS A 28 -12.27 6.37 7.05
C LYS A 28 -11.24 5.28 7.30
N TYR A 29 -9.97 5.68 7.44
CA TYR A 29 -8.83 4.76 7.43
C TYR A 29 -8.84 3.72 8.55
N ALA A 30 -9.26 4.09 9.76
CA ALA A 30 -9.36 3.13 10.88
C ALA A 30 -10.40 2.04 10.63
N GLN A 31 -11.56 2.41 10.08
CA GLN A 31 -12.62 1.46 9.73
C GLN A 31 -12.21 0.61 8.52
N ALA A 32 -11.55 1.22 7.53
CA ALA A 32 -11.00 0.50 6.39
C ALA A 32 -9.97 -0.53 6.85
N LEU A 33 -9.05 -0.15 7.73
CA LEU A 33 -8.04 -1.05 8.28
C LEU A 33 -8.69 -2.22 9.02
N TYR A 34 -9.70 -1.98 9.85
CA TYR A 34 -10.39 -3.07 10.55
C TYR A 34 -10.92 -4.15 9.59
N VAL A 35 -11.44 -3.74 8.45
CA VAL A 35 -11.98 -4.67 7.43
C VAL A 35 -10.87 -5.27 6.56
N LEU A 36 -9.84 -4.50 6.25
CA LEU A 36 -8.76 -4.90 5.34
C LEU A 36 -7.61 -5.64 6.05
N HIS A 37 -7.55 -5.63 7.39
CA HIS A 37 -6.40 -6.11 8.17
C HIS A 37 -5.97 -7.53 7.80
N ASP A 38 -6.93 -8.43 7.58
CA ASP A 38 -6.67 -9.84 7.25
C ASP A 38 -6.19 -10.05 5.81
N TYR A 39 -6.44 -9.10 4.90
CA TYR A 39 -6.02 -9.20 3.51
C TYR A 39 -4.52 -8.92 3.33
N ARG A 40 -3.93 -8.09 4.21
CA ARG A 40 -2.50 -7.74 4.20
C ARG A 40 -2.00 -7.31 2.82
N ASP A 41 -2.82 -6.53 2.14
CA ASP A 41 -2.62 -6.11 0.76
C ASP A 41 -2.15 -4.65 0.67
N ARG A 42 -2.05 -4.13 -0.55
CA ARG A 42 -1.71 -2.73 -0.81
C ARG A 42 -2.68 -1.76 -0.13
N ASN A 43 -3.98 -2.04 -0.12
CA ASN A 43 -4.96 -1.16 0.48
C ASN A 43 -4.84 -1.12 2.01
N THR A 44 -4.48 -2.25 2.61
CA THR A 44 -4.11 -2.35 4.03
C THR A 44 -2.91 -1.45 4.35
N ALA A 45 -1.85 -1.51 3.52
CA ALA A 45 -0.69 -0.64 3.67
C ALA A 45 -1.04 0.86 3.52
N ILE A 46 -1.91 1.21 2.56
CA ILE A 46 -2.40 2.60 2.40
C ILE A 46 -3.19 3.05 3.64
N ALA A 47 -4.04 2.19 4.20
CA ALA A 47 -4.77 2.51 5.43
C ALA A 47 -3.81 2.78 6.59
N LEU A 48 -2.79 1.93 6.77
CA LEU A 48 -1.77 2.04 7.81
C LEU A 48 -0.94 3.33 7.66
N LEU A 49 -0.44 3.62 6.45
CA LEU A 49 0.26 4.89 6.15
C LEU A 49 -0.63 6.09 6.44
N SER A 50 -1.92 6.03 6.09
CA SER A 50 -2.86 7.12 6.34
C SER A 50 -3.16 7.32 7.83
N LEU A 51 -2.91 6.31 8.67
CA LEU A 51 -3.03 6.36 10.12
C LEU A 51 -1.71 6.68 10.83
N GLY A 52 -0.61 6.90 10.08
CA GLY A 52 0.73 7.12 10.65
C GLY A 52 1.37 5.85 11.24
N GLN A 53 0.83 4.67 10.90
CA GLN A 53 1.39 3.37 11.32
C GLN A 53 2.45 2.89 10.31
N ASP A 54 3.46 3.72 10.04
CA ASP A 54 4.40 3.52 8.92
C ASP A 54 5.24 2.24 9.07
N ARG A 55 5.60 1.84 10.29
CA ARG A 55 6.33 0.58 10.55
C ARG A 55 5.52 -0.65 10.16
N GLU A 56 4.24 -0.66 10.51
CA GLU A 56 3.33 -1.76 10.16
C GLU A 56 3.10 -1.79 8.66
N ALA A 57 2.87 -0.62 8.05
CA ALA A 57 2.70 -0.49 6.62
C ALA A 57 3.92 -1.03 5.86
N LEU A 58 5.13 -0.68 6.31
CA LEU A 58 6.36 -1.16 5.70
C LEU A 58 6.46 -2.68 5.77
N ARG A 59 6.15 -3.31 6.91
CA ARG A 59 6.17 -4.77 7.05
C ARG A 59 5.20 -5.46 6.08
N ILE A 60 3.98 -4.93 5.95
CA ILE A 60 3.01 -5.44 4.97
C ILE A 60 3.59 -5.29 3.55
N LEU A 61 4.12 -4.12 3.21
CA LEU A 61 4.69 -3.87 1.90
C LEU A 61 5.90 -4.75 1.60
N GLU A 62 6.76 -5.05 2.56
CA GLU A 62 7.91 -5.95 2.45
C GLU A 62 7.50 -7.39 2.09
N ALA A 63 6.34 -7.85 2.60
CA ALA A 63 5.78 -9.15 2.28
C ALA A 63 5.09 -9.21 0.90
N LEU A 64 4.78 -8.06 0.29
CA LEU A 64 4.15 -7.98 -1.02
C LEU A 64 5.17 -8.05 -2.16
N PRO A 65 4.74 -8.51 -3.37
CA PRO A 65 5.58 -8.48 -4.55
C PRO A 65 6.11 -7.08 -4.86
N ALA A 66 7.38 -6.99 -5.26
CA ALA A 66 7.99 -5.75 -5.71
C ALA A 66 7.35 -5.25 -7.01
N THR A 67 6.45 -4.28 -6.87
CA THR A 67 5.78 -3.55 -7.96
C THR A 67 6.15 -2.08 -7.87
N ALA A 68 5.98 -1.32 -8.95
CA ALA A 68 6.26 0.12 -8.91
C ALA A 68 5.53 0.80 -7.74
N THR A 69 4.26 0.46 -7.50
CA THR A 69 3.54 1.06 -6.39
C THR A 69 3.97 0.56 -5.02
N SER A 70 4.24 -0.73 -4.83
CA SER A 70 4.68 -1.20 -3.50
C SER A 70 6.03 -0.59 -3.13
N GLU A 71 6.96 -0.49 -4.08
CA GLU A 71 8.25 0.18 -3.89
C GLU A 71 8.06 1.68 -3.61
N TYR A 72 7.15 2.35 -4.32
CA TYR A 72 6.81 3.75 -4.05
C TYR A 72 6.26 3.95 -2.63
N LEU A 73 5.35 3.09 -2.17
CA LEU A 73 4.80 3.16 -0.81
C LEU A 73 5.86 2.81 0.25
N ARG A 74 6.81 1.90 -0.04
CA ARG A 74 7.95 1.63 0.83
C ARG A 74 8.84 2.88 0.96
N ALA A 75 9.04 3.62 -0.14
CA ALA A 75 9.78 4.87 -0.10
C ALA A 75 9.14 5.90 0.83
N ILE A 76 7.82 6.10 0.74
CA ILE A 76 7.06 6.98 1.63
C ILE A 76 7.20 6.53 3.10
N ALA A 77 6.98 5.24 3.38
CA ALA A 77 7.11 4.68 4.73
C ALA A 77 8.52 4.91 5.29
N CYS A 78 9.56 4.61 4.51
CA CYS A 78 10.94 4.80 4.90
C CYS A 78 11.29 6.27 5.13
N SER A 79 10.77 7.19 4.31
CA SER A 79 10.94 8.64 4.51
C SER A 79 10.41 9.07 5.87
N ARG A 80 9.16 8.71 6.19
CA ARG A 80 8.50 9.04 7.48
C ARG A 80 9.18 8.41 8.69
N LEU A 81 9.80 7.24 8.50
CA LEU A 81 10.58 6.56 9.53
C LEU A 81 12.02 7.13 9.68
N GLY A 82 12.40 8.13 8.89
CA GLY A 82 13.75 8.70 8.88
C GLY A 82 14.80 7.85 8.16
N ARG A 83 14.41 6.75 7.52
CA ARG A 83 15.29 5.83 6.75
C ARG A 83 15.51 6.37 5.33
N LYS A 84 16.07 7.58 5.22
CA LYS A 84 16.15 8.32 3.94
C LYS A 84 16.92 7.56 2.83
N ALA A 85 18.06 6.96 3.16
CA ALA A 85 18.86 6.21 2.19
C ALA A 85 18.09 5.01 1.60
N GLU A 86 17.35 4.29 2.44
CA GLU A 86 16.54 3.15 2.00
C GLU A 86 15.32 3.62 1.22
N GLY A 87 14.65 4.68 1.70
CA GLY A 87 13.52 5.28 0.99
C GLY A 87 13.88 5.71 -0.43
N ARG A 88 15.06 6.33 -0.62
CA ARG A 88 15.55 6.72 -1.94
C ARG A 88 15.80 5.51 -2.85
N ARG A 89 16.36 4.42 -2.32
CA ARG A 89 16.56 3.18 -3.10
C ARG A 89 15.23 2.60 -3.58
N HIS A 90 14.23 2.55 -2.71
CA HIS A 90 12.89 2.09 -3.07
C HIS A 90 12.22 3.01 -4.09
N PHE A 91 12.37 4.32 -3.95
CA PHE A 91 11.85 5.29 -4.92
C PHE A 91 12.48 5.09 -6.32
N LEU A 92 13.79 4.96 -6.40
CA LEU A 92 14.48 4.72 -7.67
C LEU A 92 14.06 3.39 -8.32
N GLU A 93 13.86 2.33 -7.52
CA GLU A 93 13.34 1.05 -8.02
C GLU A 93 11.88 1.18 -8.49
N ALA A 94 11.07 2.03 -7.85
CA ALA A 94 9.73 2.35 -8.31
C ALA A 94 9.74 3.05 -9.68
N CYS A 95 10.59 4.06 -9.87
CA CYS A 95 10.75 4.76 -11.14
C CYS A 95 11.29 3.86 -12.25
N ARG A 96 12.23 2.96 -11.92
CA ARG A 96 12.76 1.96 -12.87
C ARG A 96 11.66 1.02 -13.40
N ARG A 97 10.63 0.76 -12.60
CA ARG A 97 9.50 -0.11 -12.97
C ARG A 97 8.38 0.64 -13.67
N ASP A 98 8.11 1.86 -13.24
CA ASP A 98 7.11 2.74 -13.84
C ASP A 98 7.61 4.19 -13.73
N GLU A 99 8.05 4.74 -14.85
CA GLU A 99 8.54 6.11 -14.96
C GLU A 99 7.50 7.14 -14.48
N ARG A 100 6.21 6.79 -14.47
CA ARG A 100 5.15 7.67 -13.96
C ARG A 100 5.28 7.98 -12.47
N MET A 101 6.05 7.18 -11.74
CA MET A 101 6.32 7.43 -10.32
C MET A 101 7.14 8.71 -10.10
N GLU A 102 7.89 9.17 -11.11
CA GLU A 102 8.60 10.46 -11.04
C GLU A 102 7.63 11.64 -10.99
N TYR A 103 6.56 11.62 -11.79
CA TYR A 103 5.54 12.68 -11.74
C TYR A 103 4.77 12.66 -10.42
N ARG A 104 4.57 11.49 -9.83
CA ARG A 104 3.94 11.36 -8.51
C ARG A 104 4.83 11.89 -7.39
N ALA A 105 6.14 11.73 -7.51
CA ALA A 105 7.12 12.22 -6.52
C ALA A 105 6.93 13.70 -6.19
N ALA A 106 6.63 14.52 -7.21
CA ALA A 106 6.40 15.95 -7.05
C ALA A 106 5.11 16.29 -6.25
N LEU A 107 4.20 15.33 -6.09
CA LEU A 107 2.94 15.50 -5.36
C LEU A 107 3.05 15.05 -3.90
N ASP A 108 4.03 14.20 -3.57
CA ASP A 108 4.21 13.61 -2.25
C ASP A 108 5.42 14.26 -1.54
N PRO A 109 5.21 15.09 -0.49
CA PRO A 109 6.29 15.81 0.19
C PRO A 109 7.32 14.85 0.81
N GLU A 110 6.91 13.64 1.19
CA GLU A 110 7.79 12.61 1.70
C GLU A 110 8.83 12.17 0.67
N ILE A 111 8.48 12.15 -0.61
CA ILE A 111 9.42 11.80 -1.68
C ILE A 111 10.29 12.99 -2.05
N ASP A 112 9.69 14.19 -2.13
CA ASP A 112 10.44 15.43 -2.34
C ASP A 112 11.54 15.60 -1.27
N GLU A 113 11.25 15.29 -0.01
CA GLU A 113 12.26 15.30 1.07
C GLU A 113 13.37 14.27 0.85
N LEU A 114 13.08 13.09 0.27
CA LEU A 114 14.10 12.09 -0.07
C LEU A 114 15.01 12.55 -1.21
N LEU A 115 14.51 13.42 -2.09
CA LEU A 115 15.25 13.94 -3.25
C LEU A 115 16.05 15.20 -2.93
N LYS A 116 15.69 15.93 -1.86
CA LYS A 116 16.36 17.16 -1.43
C LYS A 116 17.71 16.97 -0.73
N ASN A 117 18.26 15.75 -0.69
CA ASN A 117 19.53 15.40 -0.02
C ASN A 117 20.53 14.66 -0.91
#